data_AF-W7CEV1-F1
#
_entry.id   AF-W7CEV1-F1
#
_cell.length_a   1.000
_cell.length_b   1.000
_cell.length_c   1.000
_cell.angle_alpha   90.00
_cell.angle_beta   90.00
_cell.angle_gamma   90.00
#
_symmetry.space_group_name_H-M   'P 1'
#
loop_
_entity.id
_entity.type
_entity.pdbx_description
1 polymer ?
#
loop_
_entity_poly.entity_id
_entity_poly.type
_entity_poly.pdbx_seq_one_letter_code
_entity_poly.pdbx_strand_id
1 'polypeptide(L)'
;MRPKYIIEEEKQRLMAILDDLRSEHKTKTYGHRVTKSSECELCLLIATCTKTLNQLKEEAFYYPKKNEKFTVFQVVTEQGKEYYYRVIEKQEIFNYFTKNECRHLQISVADEFYWDGVQLATDNYGAILLSELVSKDMMGFLGVKDYSVKASYQVCTPKEAYTFTHFSGENDKIIRDFCHPHIVERTKKRGKLQIFAQKAAFSIEANTYLVKNILGAIEGYTTEEFERLYHVSNKENNGDALA
;
A
#
# COMPACT_ATOMS: atom_id res chain seq x y z
N MET A 1 2.41 6.37 -11.88
CA MET A 1 1.38 7.31 -11.38
C MET A 1 1.25 7.12 -9.88
N ARG A 2 1.30 8.18 -9.05
CA ARG A 2 1.23 8.03 -7.59
C ARG A 2 -0.21 7.82 -7.13
N PRO A 3 -0.52 6.92 -6.18
CA PRO A 3 -1.88 6.69 -5.69
C PRO A 3 -2.65 7.98 -5.36
N LYS A 4 -3.95 8.03 -5.72
CA LYS A 4 -4.82 9.20 -5.52
C LYS A 4 -4.83 9.72 -4.08
N TYR A 5 -4.81 8.83 -3.10
CA TYR A 5 -4.82 9.22 -1.67
C TYR A 5 -3.53 9.95 -1.27
N ILE A 6 -2.39 9.59 -1.85
CA ILE A 6 -1.10 10.27 -1.62
C ILE A 6 -1.15 11.69 -2.22
N ILE A 7 -1.69 11.83 -3.43
CA ILE A 7 -1.84 13.13 -4.10
C ILE A 7 -2.78 14.04 -3.30
N GLU A 8 -3.90 13.53 -2.79
CA GLU A 8 -4.84 14.32 -1.98
C GLU A 8 -4.25 14.70 -0.61
N GLU A 9 -3.51 13.81 0.04
CA GLU A 9 -2.82 14.14 1.30
C GLU A 9 -1.75 15.22 1.09
N GLU A 10 -0.95 15.12 0.02
CA GLU A 10 0.03 16.15 -0.34
C GLU A 10 -0.63 17.49 -0.68
N LYS A 11 -1.75 17.49 -1.40
CA LYS A 11 -2.53 18.71 -1.68
C LYS A 11 -3.03 19.36 -0.41
N GLN A 12 -3.56 18.58 0.54
CA GLN A 12 -4.03 19.11 1.83
C GLN A 12 -2.88 19.74 2.64
N ARG A 13 -1.73 19.07 2.71
CA ARG A 13 -0.54 19.60 3.38
C ARG A 13 -0.06 20.91 2.74
N LEU A 14 0.02 20.95 1.41
CA LEU A 14 0.44 22.16 0.69
C LEU A 14 -0.55 23.33 0.83
N MET A 15 -1.85 23.05 0.91
CA MET A 15 -2.86 24.08 1.18
C MET A 15 -2.70 24.69 2.57
N ALA A 16 -2.45 23.86 3.60
CA ALA A 16 -2.18 24.37 4.96
C ALA A 16 -0.93 25.26 4.99
N ILE A 17 0.17 24.83 4.37
CA ILE A 17 1.40 25.61 4.27
C ILE A 17 1.16 26.94 3.54
N LEU A 18 0.37 26.94 2.46
CA LEU A 18 0.04 28.16 1.71
C LEU A 18 -0.75 29.16 2.55
N ASP A 19 -1.69 28.69 3.36
CA ASP A 19 -2.51 29.54 4.22
C ASP A 19 -1.67 30.17 5.35
N ASP A 20 -0.74 29.42 5.93
CA ASP A 20 0.22 29.93 6.92
C ASP A 20 1.13 31.01 6.30
N LEU A 21 1.75 30.72 5.15
CA LEU A 21 2.63 31.66 4.44
C LEU A 21 1.92 32.95 4.05
N ARG A 22 0.65 32.85 3.60
CA ARG A 22 -0.17 34.02 3.25
C ARG A 22 -0.55 34.84 4.48
N SER A 23 -0.81 34.19 5.61
CA SER A 23 -1.11 34.85 6.88
C SER A 23 0.12 35.59 7.39
N GLU A 24 1.29 34.96 7.33
CA GLU A 24 2.56 35.56 7.71
C GLU A 24 2.95 36.74 6.81
N HIS A 25 2.72 36.64 5.51
CA HIS A 25 2.94 37.75 4.58
C HIS A 25 2.00 38.94 4.86
N LYS A 26 0.79 38.70 5.39
CA LYS A 26 -0.13 39.79 5.74
C LYS A 26 0.25 40.50 7.04
N THR A 27 0.83 39.79 8.00
CA THR A 27 1.16 40.33 9.33
C THR A 27 2.48 41.09 9.33
N LYS A 28 3.47 40.60 8.59
CA LYS A 28 4.70 41.33 8.32
C LYS A 28 4.37 42.34 7.22
N THR A 29 4.37 43.63 7.52
CA THR A 29 4.01 44.74 6.62
C THR A 29 5.01 44.91 5.46
N TYR A 30 5.15 43.88 4.63
CA TYR A 30 5.82 43.97 3.35
C TYR A 30 5.00 44.93 2.49
N GLY A 31 5.56 46.08 2.12
CA GLY A 31 4.88 47.16 1.37
C GLY A 31 4.43 46.80 -0.05
N HIS A 32 4.19 45.53 -0.34
CA HIS A 32 3.73 44.99 -1.60
C HIS A 32 2.66 43.92 -1.38
N ARG A 33 1.86 43.66 -2.43
CA ARG A 33 0.89 42.57 -2.40
C ARG A 33 1.60 41.21 -2.44
N VAL A 34 0.94 40.20 -1.90
CA VAL A 34 1.35 38.79 -2.00
C VAL A 34 1.56 38.42 -3.47
N THR A 35 2.59 37.62 -3.75
CA THR A 35 3.04 37.17 -5.08
C THR A 35 3.50 38.26 -6.06
N LYS A 36 3.77 39.50 -5.62
CA LYS A 36 4.19 40.59 -6.52
C LYS A 36 5.68 40.94 -6.49
N SER A 37 6.41 40.54 -5.46
CA SER A 37 7.83 40.85 -5.33
C SER A 37 8.67 39.59 -5.55
N SER A 38 9.59 39.65 -6.51
CA SER A 38 10.63 38.62 -6.74
C SER A 38 11.74 38.67 -5.68
N GLU A 39 11.77 39.72 -4.85
CA GLU A 39 12.76 39.93 -3.79
C GLU A 39 12.22 39.56 -2.40
N CYS A 40 10.94 39.20 -2.30
CA CYS A 40 10.33 38.73 -1.05
C CYS A 40 10.37 37.20 -0.99
N GLU A 41 11.10 36.66 -0.01
CA GLU A 41 11.20 35.20 0.21
C GLU A 41 9.82 34.54 0.39
N LEU A 42 8.90 35.17 1.14
CA LEU A 42 7.54 34.63 1.30
C LEU A 42 6.77 34.62 -0.02
N CYS A 43 6.94 35.63 -0.88
CA CYS A 43 6.33 35.62 -2.22
C CYS A 43 6.89 34.48 -3.08
N LEU A 44 8.19 34.21 -3.01
CA LEU A 44 8.84 33.12 -3.75
C LEU A 44 8.39 31.74 -3.26
N LEU A 45 8.26 31.55 -1.94
CA LEU A 45 7.76 30.32 -1.34
C LEU A 45 6.28 30.08 -1.70
N ILE A 46 5.44 31.12 -1.64
CA ILE A 46 4.03 31.05 -2.05
C ILE A 46 3.91 30.69 -3.53
N ALA A 47 4.73 31.30 -4.40
CA ALA A 47 4.74 31.01 -5.83
C ALA A 47 5.14 29.55 -6.10
N THR A 48 6.16 29.06 -5.39
CA THR A 48 6.62 27.67 -5.48
C THR A 48 5.54 26.68 -5.04
N CYS A 49 4.95 26.89 -3.87
CA CYS A 49 3.87 26.03 -3.37
C CYS A 49 2.66 26.05 -4.31
N THR A 50 2.31 27.21 -4.87
CA THR A 50 1.23 27.33 -5.86
C THR A 50 1.52 26.53 -7.13
N LYS A 51 2.76 26.58 -7.62
CA LYS A 51 3.20 25.81 -8.79
C LYS A 51 3.10 24.30 -8.53
N THR A 52 3.61 23.82 -7.40
CA THR A 52 3.52 22.40 -7.01
C THR A 52 2.07 21.97 -6.85
N LEU A 53 1.21 22.80 -6.24
CA LEU A 53 -0.22 22.51 -6.11
C LEU A 53 -0.90 22.35 -7.49
N ASN A 54 -0.55 23.17 -8.47
CA ASN A 54 -1.09 23.05 -9.82
C ASN A 54 -0.63 21.76 -10.50
N GLN A 55 0.64 21.37 -10.35
CA GLN A 55 1.14 20.08 -10.85
C GLN A 55 0.38 18.89 -10.21
N LEU A 56 0.12 18.95 -8.90
CA LEU A 56 -0.68 17.93 -8.22
C LEU A 56 -2.14 17.91 -8.67
N LYS A 57 -2.71 19.07 -9.03
CA LYS A 57 -4.07 19.15 -9.59
C LYS A 57 -4.14 18.55 -10.99
N GLU A 58 -3.12 18.77 -11.82
CA GLU A 58 -2.99 18.13 -13.13
C GLU A 58 -2.83 16.61 -12.97
N GLU A 59 -2.01 16.14 -12.03
CA GLU A 59 -1.88 14.70 -11.74
C GLU A 59 -3.20 14.11 -11.21
N ALA A 60 -3.93 14.86 -10.38
CA ALA A 60 -5.25 14.49 -9.86
C ALA A 60 -6.35 14.50 -10.94
N PHE A 61 -6.21 15.30 -12.00
CA PHE A 61 -7.19 15.43 -13.09
C PHE A 61 -7.34 14.11 -13.86
N TYR A 62 -6.27 13.32 -13.95
CA TYR A 62 -6.30 12.00 -14.57
C TYR A 62 -6.96 10.91 -13.71
N TYR A 63 -7.43 11.25 -12.49
CA TYR A 63 -8.24 10.35 -11.69
C TYR A 63 -9.73 10.61 -11.95
N PRO A 64 -10.50 9.61 -12.40
CA PRO A 64 -11.92 9.76 -12.64
C PRO A 64 -12.64 10.19 -11.38
N LYS A 65 -13.71 10.97 -11.59
CA LYS A 65 -14.69 11.23 -10.53
C LYS A 65 -15.39 9.92 -10.20
N LYS A 66 -15.85 9.78 -8.95
CA LYS A 66 -16.35 8.55 -8.30
C LYS A 66 -17.45 7.77 -9.06
N ASN A 67 -17.93 8.24 -10.21
CA ASN A 67 -19.01 7.69 -11.03
C ASN A 67 -18.68 7.54 -12.53
N GLU A 68 -17.46 7.83 -12.98
CA GLU A 68 -17.10 7.63 -14.40
C GLU A 68 -16.85 6.14 -14.68
N LYS A 69 -17.60 5.59 -15.63
CA LYS A 69 -17.42 4.20 -16.08
C LYS A 69 -16.07 4.11 -16.80
N PHE A 70 -15.16 3.35 -16.23
CA PHE A 70 -13.91 2.99 -16.88
C PHE A 70 -14.07 1.69 -17.66
N THR A 71 -13.16 1.44 -18.60
CA THR A 71 -13.02 0.16 -19.30
C THR A 71 -11.57 -0.29 -19.21
N VAL A 72 -11.37 -1.59 -19.00
CA VAL A 72 -10.03 -2.20 -19.09
C VAL A 72 -9.83 -2.72 -20.50
N PHE A 73 -8.75 -2.29 -21.14
CA PHE A 73 -8.36 -2.71 -22.49
C PHE A 73 -7.09 -3.55 -22.44
N GLN A 74 -7.08 -4.62 -23.21
CA GLN A 74 -5.89 -5.35 -23.59
C GLN A 74 -5.37 -4.78 -24.91
N VAL A 75 -4.09 -4.49 -24.96
CA VAL A 75 -3.40 -3.93 -26.13
C VAL A 75 -2.27 -4.87 -26.50
N VAL A 76 -2.34 -5.46 -27.68
CA VAL A 76 -1.30 -6.33 -28.22
C VAL A 76 -0.54 -5.58 -29.30
N THR A 77 0.78 -5.51 -29.14
CA THR A 77 1.67 -4.89 -30.13
C THR A 77 2.03 -5.86 -31.24
N GLU A 78 2.60 -5.36 -32.35
CA GLU A 78 3.11 -6.18 -33.45
C GLU A 78 4.12 -7.25 -33.01
N GLN A 79 4.89 -6.96 -31.95
CA GLN A 79 5.86 -7.86 -31.36
C GLN A 79 5.23 -8.95 -30.47
N GLY A 80 3.90 -8.99 -30.37
CA GLY A 80 3.16 -9.94 -29.52
C GLY A 80 3.17 -9.59 -28.04
N LYS A 81 3.70 -8.43 -27.63
CA LYS A 81 3.64 -7.99 -26.23
C LYS A 81 2.24 -7.51 -25.90
N GLU A 82 1.69 -8.01 -24.79
CA GLU A 82 0.37 -7.66 -24.30
C GLU A 82 0.48 -6.65 -23.15
N TYR A 83 -0.31 -5.59 -23.20
CA TYR A 83 -0.36 -4.53 -22.20
C TYR A 83 -1.80 -4.37 -21.74
N TYR A 84 -1.99 -3.97 -20.48
CA TYR A 84 -3.31 -3.71 -19.93
C TYR A 84 -3.43 -2.26 -19.49
N TYR A 85 -4.55 -1.62 -19.85
CA TYR A 85 -4.83 -0.22 -19.55
C TYR A 85 -6.24 -0.08 -18.98
N ARG A 86 -6.42 0.81 -18.01
CA ARG A 86 -7.74 1.22 -17.51
C ARG A 86 -7.97 2.68 -17.86
N VAL A 87 -8.88 2.95 -18.78
CA VAL A 87 -9.15 4.31 -19.30
C VAL A 87 -10.66 4.53 -19.39
N ILE A 88 -11.09 5.78 -19.53
CA ILE A 88 -12.52 6.10 -19.73
C ILE A 88 -12.87 5.88 -21.20
N GLU A 89 -12.02 6.39 -22.10
CA GLU A 89 -12.19 6.29 -23.54
C GLU A 89 -11.05 5.52 -24.20
N LYS A 90 -11.38 4.69 -25.20
CA LYS A 90 -10.39 3.92 -25.98
C LYS A 90 -9.30 4.81 -26.60
N GLN A 91 -9.63 6.06 -26.94
CA GLN A 91 -8.70 7.00 -27.55
C GLN A 91 -7.53 7.37 -26.63
N GLU A 92 -7.71 7.31 -25.31
CA GLU A 92 -6.67 7.62 -24.33
C GLU A 92 -5.49 6.62 -24.39
N ILE A 93 -5.71 5.40 -24.87
CA ILE A 93 -4.67 4.39 -25.05
C ILE A 93 -3.58 4.88 -26.00
N PHE A 94 -3.95 5.63 -27.03
CA PHE A 94 -3.00 6.11 -28.03
C PHE A 94 -2.01 7.15 -27.48
N ASN A 95 -2.26 7.71 -26.30
CA ASN A 95 -1.32 8.61 -25.63
C ASN A 95 -0.07 7.89 -25.07
N TYR A 96 -0.13 6.55 -24.96
CA TYR A 96 0.95 5.73 -24.42
C TYR A 96 1.88 5.14 -25.50
N PHE A 97 1.59 5.41 -26.78
CA PHE A 97 2.31 4.85 -27.91
C PHE A 97 2.69 5.95 -28.91
N THR A 98 3.78 5.75 -29.64
CA THR A 98 4.15 6.63 -30.75
C THR A 98 3.19 6.45 -31.93
N LYS A 99 3.10 7.46 -32.80
CA LYS A 99 2.24 7.41 -34.01
C LYS A 99 2.48 6.18 -34.88
N ASN A 100 3.72 5.68 -34.91
CA ASN A 100 4.07 4.50 -35.68
C ASN A 100 3.53 3.23 -35.01
N GLU A 101 3.75 3.07 -33.71
CA GLU A 101 3.25 1.93 -32.93
C GLU A 101 1.72 1.82 -32.99
N CYS A 102 1.01 2.94 -32.90
CA CYS A 102 -0.46 3.00 -32.95
C CYS A 102 -1.08 2.30 -34.17
N ARG A 103 -0.37 2.23 -35.31
CA ARG A 103 -0.87 1.60 -36.53
C ARG A 103 -0.92 0.08 -36.47
N HIS A 104 -0.19 -0.52 -35.53
CA HIS A 104 0.00 -1.96 -35.42
C HIS A 104 -0.58 -2.51 -34.11
N LEU A 105 -1.35 -1.70 -33.35
CA LEU A 105 -1.96 -2.13 -32.10
C LEU A 105 -3.26 -2.90 -32.36
N GLN A 106 -3.38 -4.08 -31.76
CA GLN A 106 -4.66 -4.76 -31.59
C GLN A 106 -5.21 -4.41 -30.21
N ILE A 107 -6.41 -3.82 -30.17
CA ILE A 107 -7.02 -3.35 -28.92
C ILE A 107 -8.36 -4.02 -28.72
N SER A 108 -8.47 -4.81 -27.66
CA SER A 108 -9.68 -5.50 -27.22
C SER A 108 -10.08 -5.07 -25.81
N VAL A 109 -11.35 -5.26 -25.44
CA VAL A 109 -11.80 -5.08 -24.06
C VAL A 109 -11.39 -6.32 -23.27
N ALA A 110 -10.76 -6.13 -22.12
CA ALA A 110 -10.46 -7.21 -21.19
C ALA A 110 -11.70 -7.45 -20.33
N ASP A 111 -12.40 -8.56 -20.58
CA ASP A 111 -13.59 -8.95 -19.82
C ASP A 111 -13.23 -9.26 -18.36
N GLU A 112 -14.05 -8.72 -17.45
CA GLU A 112 -13.88 -8.81 -15.99
C GLU A 112 -13.76 -10.25 -15.50
N PHE A 113 -14.46 -11.18 -16.17
CA PHE A 113 -14.39 -12.61 -15.85
C PHE A 113 -12.96 -13.18 -15.91
N TYR A 114 -12.08 -12.62 -16.75
CA TYR A 114 -10.72 -13.14 -16.94
C TYR A 114 -9.67 -12.41 -16.13
N TRP A 115 -10.01 -11.35 -15.38
CA TRP A 115 -9.01 -10.52 -14.71
C TRP A 115 -8.19 -11.30 -13.67
N ASP A 116 -8.81 -12.22 -12.95
CA ASP A 116 -8.13 -13.07 -11.96
C ASP A 116 -7.16 -14.10 -12.60
N GLY A 117 -7.26 -14.31 -13.92
CA GLY A 117 -6.34 -15.14 -14.70
C GLY A 117 -5.17 -14.38 -15.33
N VAL A 118 -5.14 -13.05 -15.23
CA VAL A 118 -4.12 -12.20 -15.85
C VAL A 118 -3.11 -11.75 -14.81
N GLN A 119 -1.88 -12.23 -14.96
CA GLN A 119 -0.72 -11.83 -14.16
C GLN A 119 0.13 -10.82 -14.93
N LEU A 120 0.43 -9.67 -14.32
CA LEU A 120 1.24 -8.60 -14.91
C LEU A 120 2.59 -8.50 -14.21
N ALA A 121 3.66 -8.28 -14.98
CA ALA A 121 5.00 -8.10 -14.43
C ALA A 121 5.10 -6.81 -13.60
N THR A 122 5.85 -6.87 -12.49
CA THR A 122 6.17 -5.73 -11.64
C THR A 122 7.68 -5.56 -11.51
N ASP A 123 8.14 -4.31 -11.42
CA ASP A 123 9.57 -3.98 -11.40
C ASP A 123 10.31 -4.49 -10.15
N ASN A 124 9.58 -4.78 -9.05
CA ASN A 124 10.21 -5.01 -7.74
C ASN A 124 9.93 -6.39 -7.10
N TYR A 125 8.84 -7.11 -7.43
CA TYR A 125 8.43 -8.29 -6.63
C TYR A 125 7.69 -9.40 -7.41
N GLY A 126 7.96 -9.60 -8.71
CA GLY A 126 7.36 -10.68 -9.49
C GLY A 126 6.09 -10.24 -10.22
N ALA A 127 4.98 -10.98 -10.09
CA ALA A 127 3.74 -10.71 -10.80
C ALA A 127 2.59 -10.28 -9.87
N ILE A 128 1.70 -9.43 -10.36
CA ILE A 128 0.47 -8.99 -9.68
C ILE A 128 -0.76 -9.30 -10.54
N LEU A 129 -1.89 -9.62 -9.92
CA LEU A 129 -3.14 -9.86 -10.64
C LEU A 129 -3.73 -8.55 -11.19
N LEU A 130 -4.31 -8.63 -12.39
CA LEU A 130 -5.00 -7.49 -13.01
C LEU A 130 -6.16 -7.00 -12.13
N SER A 131 -6.93 -7.89 -11.52
CA SER A 131 -8.04 -7.54 -10.63
C SER A 131 -7.59 -6.73 -9.40
N GLU A 132 -6.43 -7.05 -8.83
CA GLU A 132 -5.84 -6.30 -7.71
C GLU A 132 -5.42 -4.88 -8.11
N LEU A 133 -4.93 -4.70 -9.33
CA LEU A 133 -4.57 -3.36 -9.83
C LEU A 133 -5.80 -2.52 -10.14
N VAL A 134 -6.84 -3.13 -10.70
CA VAL A 134 -8.12 -2.46 -10.97
C VAL A 134 -8.80 -2.04 -9.67
N SER A 135 -8.79 -2.89 -8.62
CA SER A 135 -9.40 -2.57 -7.32
C SER A 135 -8.70 -1.42 -6.57
N LYS A 136 -7.43 -1.14 -6.89
CA LYS A 136 -6.66 0.01 -6.35
C LYS A 136 -7.01 1.35 -6.98
N ASP A 137 -8.06 1.39 -7.82
CA ASP A 137 -8.52 2.57 -8.54
C ASP A 137 -7.41 3.24 -9.39
N MET A 138 -6.47 2.44 -9.89
CA MET A 138 -5.40 2.91 -10.78
C MET A 138 -5.94 3.17 -12.19
N MET A 139 -5.55 4.29 -12.81
CA MET A 139 -5.89 4.62 -14.20
C MET A 139 -4.66 4.63 -15.09
N GLY A 140 -4.90 4.55 -16.40
CA GLY A 140 -3.86 4.50 -17.41
C GLY A 140 -3.23 3.11 -17.49
N PHE A 141 -1.91 3.09 -17.60
CA PHE A 141 -1.15 1.85 -17.72
C PHE A 141 -1.21 1.01 -16.42
N LEU A 142 -1.64 -0.25 -16.56
CA LEU A 142 -1.72 -1.20 -15.44
C LEU A 142 -0.53 -2.15 -15.40
N GLY A 143 -0.03 -2.61 -16.55
CA GLY A 143 1.12 -3.51 -16.59
C GLY A 143 1.26 -4.30 -17.89
N VAL A 144 2.31 -5.12 -17.97
CA VAL A 144 2.65 -5.95 -19.14
C VAL A 144 2.41 -7.43 -18.86
N LYS A 145 1.72 -8.07 -19.81
CA LYS A 145 1.65 -9.51 -20.11
C LYS A 145 3.02 -10.13 -20.36
N ASP A 146 3.74 -10.61 -19.36
CA ASP A 146 5.05 -11.25 -19.58
C ASP A 146 5.02 -12.77 -19.32
N TYR A 147 5.05 -13.55 -20.41
CA TYR A 147 5.10 -15.02 -20.40
C TYR A 147 6.46 -15.58 -19.94
N SER A 148 7.51 -14.74 -19.90
CA SER A 148 8.84 -15.11 -19.42
C SER A 148 8.98 -15.00 -17.90
N VAL A 149 7.98 -14.42 -17.23
CA VAL A 149 7.74 -14.64 -15.80
C VAL A 149 7.29 -16.10 -15.67
N LYS A 150 8.25 -17.02 -15.77
CA LYS A 150 8.16 -18.27 -15.03
C LYS A 150 7.82 -17.81 -13.62
N ALA A 151 6.68 -18.23 -13.10
CA ALA A 151 6.43 -18.18 -11.69
C ALA A 151 7.47 -19.09 -11.01
N SER A 152 8.74 -18.68 -11.00
CA SER A 152 9.75 -19.22 -10.12
C SER A 152 9.39 -18.63 -8.77
N TYR A 153 8.41 -19.27 -8.14
CA TYR A 153 8.22 -19.13 -6.72
C TYR A 153 9.49 -19.68 -6.07
N GLN A 154 10.49 -18.82 -5.87
CA GLN A 154 11.18 -18.89 -4.61
C GLN A 154 10.24 -18.22 -3.63
N VAL A 155 9.35 -19.04 -3.07
CA VAL A 155 8.90 -18.76 -1.72
C VAL A 155 10.19 -18.78 -0.91
N CYS A 156 10.73 -17.60 -0.63
CA CYS A 156 11.52 -17.45 0.59
C CYS A 156 10.50 -17.71 1.69
N THR A 157 10.25 -18.99 1.99
CA THR A 157 9.77 -19.33 3.31
C THR A 157 10.87 -18.79 4.20
N PRO A 158 10.55 -17.84 5.11
CA PRO A 158 11.51 -17.51 6.13
C PRO A 158 11.98 -18.84 6.71
N LYS A 159 13.29 -19.02 6.86
CA LYS A 159 13.85 -20.24 7.47
C LYS A 159 13.22 -20.52 8.85
N GLU A 160 12.59 -19.51 9.43
CA GLU A 160 11.95 -19.48 10.73
C GLU A 160 10.51 -19.01 10.59
N ALA A 161 9.55 -19.88 10.88
CA ALA A 161 8.13 -19.52 10.90
C ALA A 161 7.85 -18.48 11.99
N TYR A 162 6.78 -17.69 11.81
CA TYR A 162 6.21 -16.92 12.91
C TYR A 162 5.88 -17.88 14.05
N THR A 163 6.27 -17.52 15.26
CA THR A 163 5.90 -18.28 16.45
C THR A 163 4.74 -17.58 17.14
N PHE A 164 3.86 -18.33 17.78
CA PHE A 164 2.73 -17.76 18.50
C PHE A 164 2.51 -18.45 19.84
N THR A 165 1.86 -17.75 20.76
CA THR A 165 1.39 -18.31 22.03
C THR A 165 0.07 -17.68 22.43
N HIS A 166 -0.73 -18.39 23.21
CA HIS A 166 -2.04 -17.92 23.66
C HIS A 166 -1.97 -17.53 25.14
N PHE A 167 -2.42 -16.31 25.48
CA PHE A 167 -2.53 -15.87 26.86
C PHE A 167 -3.89 -16.24 27.43
N SER A 168 -3.93 -17.24 28.30
CA SER A 168 -5.16 -17.71 28.96
C SER A 168 -5.59 -16.85 30.16
N GLY A 169 -4.75 -15.92 30.61
CA GLY A 169 -4.94 -15.18 31.86
C GLY A 169 -4.21 -15.78 33.07
N GLU A 170 -3.73 -17.03 32.96
CA GLU A 170 -3.08 -17.74 34.08
C GLU A 170 -1.66 -18.22 33.75
N ASN A 171 -1.27 -18.20 32.48
CA ASN A 171 0.02 -18.70 31.99
C ASN A 171 1.09 -17.60 31.87
N ASP A 172 1.16 -16.67 32.82
CA ASP A 172 2.07 -15.52 32.84
C ASP A 172 3.54 -15.89 32.58
N LYS A 173 4.00 -17.03 33.12
CA LYS A 173 5.38 -17.51 32.92
C LYS A 173 5.67 -17.82 31.45
N ILE A 174 4.76 -18.52 30.78
CA ILE A 174 4.89 -18.87 29.35
C ILE A 174 4.93 -17.60 28.50
N ILE A 175 4.10 -16.62 28.83
CA ILE A 175 4.08 -15.32 28.13
C ILE A 175 5.39 -14.56 28.33
N ARG A 176 5.92 -14.51 29.56
CA ARG A 176 7.21 -13.88 29.85
C ARG A 176 8.35 -14.54 29.07
N ASP A 177 8.38 -15.86 29.03
CA ASP A 177 9.41 -16.63 28.33
C ASP A 177 9.31 -16.38 26.80
N PHE A 178 8.11 -16.39 26.24
CA PHE A 178 7.87 -16.08 24.83
C PHE A 178 8.30 -14.65 24.45
N CYS A 179 8.00 -13.69 25.33
CA CYS A 179 8.30 -12.29 25.11
C CYS A 179 9.77 -11.91 25.29
N HIS A 180 10.62 -12.79 25.81
CA HIS A 180 12.03 -12.50 26.01
C HIS A 180 12.71 -12.00 24.71
N PRO A 181 13.50 -10.90 24.75
CA PRO A 181 14.00 -10.19 25.94
C PRO A 181 13.11 -9.06 26.47
N HIS A 182 11.89 -8.89 25.96
CA HIS A 182 11.00 -7.80 26.40
C HIS A 182 10.49 -8.00 27.82
N ILE A 183 10.37 -6.89 28.55
CA ILE A 183 9.82 -6.87 29.89
C ILE A 183 8.31 -7.05 29.79
N VAL A 184 7.77 -7.97 30.60
CA VAL A 184 6.33 -8.18 30.75
C VAL A 184 5.96 -7.99 32.21
N GLU A 185 5.02 -7.10 32.50
CA GLU A 185 4.57 -6.81 33.86
C GLU A 185 3.07 -7.03 34.01
N ARG A 186 2.67 -7.58 35.16
CA ARG A 186 1.25 -7.73 35.46
C ARG A 186 0.72 -6.43 36.03
N THR A 187 -0.32 -5.90 35.41
CA THR A 187 -0.95 -4.65 35.83
C THR A 187 -1.80 -4.88 37.09
N LYS A 188 -1.76 -3.91 38.01
CA LYS A 188 -2.55 -3.95 39.26
C LYS A 188 -4.06 -3.81 39.02
N LYS A 189 -4.47 -3.27 37.87
CA LYS A 189 -5.87 -3.08 37.47
C LYS A 189 -6.23 -4.07 36.35
N ARG A 190 -7.20 -4.95 36.60
CA ARG A 190 -7.83 -5.85 35.61
C ARG A 190 -7.01 -7.06 35.12
N GLY A 191 -5.92 -7.43 35.81
CA GLY A 191 -5.21 -8.70 35.53
C GLY A 191 -4.52 -8.78 34.17
N LYS A 192 -4.43 -7.65 33.44
CA LYS A 192 -3.78 -7.54 32.13
C LYS A 192 -2.26 -7.62 32.25
N LEU A 193 -1.61 -8.09 31.21
CA LEU A 193 -0.15 -8.01 31.08
C LEU A 193 0.22 -6.83 30.20
N GLN A 194 1.18 -6.03 30.65
CA GLN A 194 1.79 -4.96 29.89
C GLN A 194 3.14 -5.43 29.36
N ILE A 195 3.31 -5.36 28.03
CA ILE A 195 4.51 -5.80 27.32
C ILE A 195 5.23 -4.54 26.84
N PHE A 196 6.51 -4.41 27.20
CA PHE A 196 7.36 -3.30 26.82
C PHE A 196 8.24 -3.70 25.62
N ALA A 197 7.70 -3.54 24.41
CA ALA A 197 8.40 -3.85 23.16
C ALA A 197 9.25 -2.65 22.66
N GLN A 198 10.14 -2.90 21.68
CA GLN A 198 11.11 -1.92 21.17
C GLN A 198 10.51 -0.59 20.70
N LYS A 199 9.30 -0.61 20.11
CA LYS A 199 8.66 0.58 19.52
C LYS A 199 7.52 1.15 20.34
N ALA A 200 6.90 0.34 21.21
CA ALA A 200 5.79 0.76 22.05
C ALA A 200 5.54 -0.25 23.17
N ALA A 201 4.97 0.23 24.28
CA ALA A 201 4.37 -0.64 25.28
C ALA A 201 2.89 -0.86 24.94
N PHE A 202 2.41 -2.08 25.05
CA PHE A 202 1.00 -2.42 24.84
C PHE A 202 0.51 -3.38 25.92
N SER A 203 -0.81 -3.44 26.11
CA SER A 203 -1.44 -4.31 27.12
C SER A 203 -2.26 -5.39 26.45
N ILE A 204 -2.18 -6.60 26.97
CA ILE A 204 -2.98 -7.75 26.55
C ILE A 204 -3.86 -8.24 27.70
N GLU A 205 -5.01 -8.79 27.35
CA GLU A 205 -5.93 -9.44 28.28
C GLU A 205 -6.07 -10.93 27.96
N ALA A 206 -6.73 -11.68 28.84
CA ALA A 206 -6.98 -13.09 28.61
C ALA A 206 -7.68 -13.31 27.26
N ASN A 207 -7.38 -14.43 26.61
CA ASN A 207 -7.82 -14.80 25.25
C ASN A 207 -7.18 -13.97 24.13
N THR A 208 -5.97 -13.48 24.35
CA THR A 208 -5.14 -12.82 23.32
C THR A 208 -4.08 -13.77 22.81
N TYR A 209 -3.93 -13.88 21.50
CA TYR A 209 -2.78 -14.52 20.85
C TYR A 209 -1.65 -13.52 20.69
N LEU A 210 -0.46 -13.89 21.15
CA LEU A 210 0.77 -13.18 20.86
C LEU A 210 1.47 -13.86 19.70
N VAL A 211 1.87 -13.07 18.71
CA VAL A 211 2.65 -13.53 17.56
C VAL A 211 3.98 -12.81 17.54
N LYS A 212 5.06 -13.58 17.37
CA LYS A 212 6.42 -13.08 17.25
C LYS A 212 6.92 -13.36 15.85
N ASN A 213 7.26 -12.28 15.14
CA ASN A 213 7.80 -12.37 13.79
C ASN A 213 9.30 -12.71 13.79
N ILE A 214 9.86 -12.92 12.60
CA ILE A 214 11.27 -13.27 12.39
C ILE A 214 12.27 -12.21 12.86
N LEU A 215 11.81 -10.96 13.05
CA LEU A 215 12.62 -9.87 13.58
C LEU A 215 12.48 -9.75 15.11
N GLY A 216 11.76 -10.67 15.75
CA GLY A 216 11.49 -10.68 17.18
C GLY A 216 10.44 -9.67 17.63
N ALA A 217 9.76 -8.96 16.70
CA ALA A 217 8.68 -8.05 17.06
C ALA A 217 7.44 -8.83 17.47
N ILE A 218 6.78 -8.37 18.53
CA ILE A 218 5.65 -9.04 19.16
C ILE A 218 4.39 -8.20 19.00
N GLU A 219 3.33 -8.85 18.54
CA GLU A 219 2.01 -8.26 18.34
C GLU A 219 0.94 -9.11 19.03
N GLY A 220 -0.13 -8.47 19.49
CA GLY A 220 -1.27 -9.12 20.14
C GLY A 220 -2.50 -9.09 19.25
N TYR A 221 -3.21 -10.21 19.18
CA TYR A 221 -4.39 -10.43 18.36
C TYR A 221 -5.50 -11.06 19.19
N THR A 222 -6.75 -10.70 18.92
CA THR A 222 -7.89 -11.50 19.39
C THR A 222 -7.90 -12.86 18.67
N THR A 223 -8.61 -13.84 19.23
CA THR A 223 -8.79 -15.15 18.58
C THR A 223 -9.30 -15.03 17.14
N GLU A 224 -10.34 -14.20 16.92
CA GLU A 224 -10.93 -14.01 15.59
C GLU A 224 -9.94 -13.40 14.59
N GLU A 225 -9.17 -12.40 15.02
CA GLU A 225 -8.14 -11.78 14.16
C GLU A 225 -7.02 -12.76 13.85
N PHE A 226 -6.58 -13.54 14.84
CA PHE A 226 -5.53 -14.53 14.66
C PHE A 226 -5.94 -15.61 13.66
N GLU A 227 -7.13 -16.19 13.81
CA GLU A 227 -7.64 -17.24 12.92
C GLU A 227 -7.87 -16.75 11.48
N ARG A 228 -8.24 -15.47 11.32
CA ARG A 228 -8.37 -14.85 9.99
C ARG A 228 -7.03 -14.62 9.30
N LEU A 229 -6.00 -14.29 10.06
CA LEU A 229 -4.70 -13.85 9.52
C LEU A 229 -3.68 -14.99 9.41
N TYR A 230 -3.80 -16.03 10.22
CA TYR A 230 -2.80 -17.08 10.34
C TYR A 230 -3.41 -18.46 10.11
N HIS A 231 -2.87 -19.18 9.13
CA HIS A 231 -3.11 -20.60 8.97
C HIS A 231 -2.08 -21.38 9.80
N VAL A 232 -2.53 -21.95 10.92
CA VAL A 232 -1.69 -22.82 11.74
C VAL A 232 -1.55 -24.18 11.04
N SER A 233 -0.46 -24.36 10.30
CA SER A 233 -0.09 -25.66 9.75
C SER A 233 0.45 -26.55 10.86
N ASN A 234 -0.42 -27.25 11.58
CA ASN A 234 0.03 -28.31 12.49
C ASN A 234 0.61 -29.47 11.67
N LYS A 235 1.93 -29.66 11.74
CA LYS A 235 2.54 -30.99 11.61
C LYS A 235 2.96 -31.45 13.00
N GLU A 236 1.96 -31.86 13.77
CA GLU A 236 2.14 -32.95 14.72
C GLU A 236 1.12 -34.03 14.35
N ASN A 237 1.51 -34.82 13.34
CA ASN A 237 1.12 -36.23 13.31
C ASN A 237 1.96 -36.91 14.40
N ASN A 238 1.40 -37.10 15.59
CA ASN A 238 1.86 -38.13 16.50
C ASN A 238 0.69 -39.10 16.76
N GLY A 239 0.60 -40.05 15.83
CA GLY A 239 -0.12 -41.31 15.86
C GLY A 239 0.15 -41.94 14.49
N ASP A 240 0.81 -43.07 14.32
CA ASP A 240 1.35 -44.11 15.18
C ASP A 240 2.45 -44.81 14.35
N ALA A 241 3.44 -45.45 14.98
CA ALA A 241 3.92 -46.80 14.61
C ALA A 241 5.16 -47.23 15.41
N LEU A 242 4.96 -48.25 16.26
CA LEU A 242 5.76 -49.48 16.33
C LEU A 242 7.29 -49.35 16.27
N ALA A 243 7.90 -49.43 17.46
CA ALA A 243 8.85 -50.48 17.83
C ALA A 243 8.68 -50.79 19.32
#